data_AF-A0A2U2DXI3-F1
#
_entry.id   AF-A0A2U2DXI3-F1
#
_cell.length_a   1.000
_cell.length_b   1.000
_cell.length_c   1.000
_cell.angle_alpha   90.00
_cell.angle_beta   90.00
_cell.angle_gamma   90.00
#
_symmetry.space_group_name_H-M   'P 1'
#
loop_
_entity.id
_entity.type
_entity.pdbx_description
1 polymer ?
#
loop_
_entity_poly.entity_id
_entity_poly.type
_entity_poly.pdbx_seq_one_letter_code
_entity_poly.pdbx_strand_id
1 'polypeptide(L)'
;MSKLRYFDASGQKKPQVPALETLHSDFLRTGKIIRHKDNWVPEERRYLSYQEVAERTGRRLDAAGEQAHDRLNSFHRSIQLPKMIFHRTLDDRPHLGYCHVTASKTRFAQFDEVKWAFYIANFMADIGEDEKMISNLRRRGSRMYFAVAMQPDDERKKLTIDRKIRGNGVIFRTSDPKVALKNVLLLGARNEKLRDVIRSL
;
A
#
# COMPACT_ATOMS: atom_id res chain seq x y z
N MET A 1 -25.07 -0.13 3.93
CA MET A 1 -23.89 0.34 3.15
C MET A 1 -23.83 -0.44 1.84
N SER A 2 -23.81 0.23 0.68
CA SER A 2 -23.73 -0.45 -0.62
C SER A 2 -22.32 -0.98 -0.90
N LYS A 3 -22.21 -2.24 -1.35
CA LYS A 3 -20.92 -2.86 -1.71
C LYS A 3 -20.41 -2.28 -3.04
N LEU A 4 -19.12 -1.97 -3.11
CA LEU A 4 -18.46 -1.52 -4.33
C LEU A 4 -18.33 -2.69 -5.31
N ARG A 5 -18.59 -2.46 -6.60
CA ARG A 5 -18.34 -3.47 -7.64
C ARG A 5 -16.95 -3.27 -8.22
N TYR A 6 -16.16 -4.33 -8.30
CA TYR A 6 -14.81 -4.32 -8.87
C TYR A 6 -14.81 -4.97 -10.24
N PHE A 7 -14.07 -4.38 -11.16
CA PHE A 7 -13.98 -4.84 -12.54
C PHE A 7 -12.52 -5.17 -12.90
N ASP A 8 -12.31 -6.25 -13.64
CA ASP A 8 -10.99 -6.65 -14.11
C ASP A 8 -10.63 -6.00 -15.45
N ALA A 9 -9.80 -4.96 -15.41
CA ALA A 9 -9.27 -4.32 -16.62
C ALA A 9 -7.95 -4.95 -17.13
N SER A 10 -7.39 -5.93 -16.43
CA SER A 10 -6.02 -6.42 -16.70
C SER A 10 -5.90 -7.33 -17.92
N GLY A 11 -7.01 -7.85 -18.42
CA GLY A 11 -7.08 -8.65 -19.66
C GLY A 11 -7.44 -7.85 -20.91
N GLN A 12 -7.66 -6.54 -20.80
CA GLN A 12 -8.04 -5.71 -21.96
C GLN A 12 -6.81 -5.48 -22.84
N LYS A 13 -6.73 -6.19 -23.97
CA LYS A 13 -5.96 -5.68 -25.10
C LYS A 13 -6.56 -4.31 -25.42
N LYS A 14 -5.73 -3.26 -25.51
CA LYS A 14 -6.20 -1.99 -26.08
C LYS A 14 -6.83 -2.36 -27.43
N PRO A 15 -8.11 -2.07 -27.69
CA PRO A 15 -8.65 -2.31 -29.01
C PRO A 15 -7.72 -1.58 -29.98
N GLN A 16 -7.15 -2.30 -30.95
CA GLN A 16 -6.68 -1.65 -32.16
C GLN A 16 -7.92 -0.95 -32.69
N VAL A 17 -7.97 0.37 -32.53
CA VAL A 17 -9.04 1.18 -33.11
C VAL A 17 -8.93 0.91 -34.62
N PRO A 18 -9.88 0.18 -35.24
CA PRO A 18 -9.91 0.14 -36.70
C PRO A 18 -10.03 1.61 -37.13
N ALA A 19 -9.27 2.01 -38.14
CA ALA A 19 -9.39 3.34 -38.72
C ALA A 19 -10.89 3.64 -38.87
N LEU A 20 -11.36 4.71 -38.22
CA LEU A 20 -12.77 5.09 -38.18
C LEU A 20 -13.27 5.25 -39.61
N GLU A 21 -13.86 4.19 -40.17
CA GLU A 21 -14.86 4.36 -41.21
C GLU A 21 -15.95 5.23 -40.58
N THR A 22 -16.32 6.27 -41.30
CA THR A 22 -17.19 7.34 -40.82
C THR A 22 -18.57 6.80 -40.44
N LEU A 23 -18.71 6.38 -39.18
CA LEU A 23 -19.92 5.78 -38.58
C LEU A 23 -21.18 6.67 -38.61
N HIS A 24 -21.09 7.88 -39.16
CA HIS A 24 -22.17 8.87 -39.15
C HIS A 24 -22.66 9.30 -40.55
N SER A 25 -22.05 8.84 -41.66
CA SER A 25 -22.44 9.32 -43.01
C SER A 25 -23.58 8.54 -43.66
N ASP A 26 -23.78 7.27 -43.32
CA ASP A 26 -24.68 6.40 -44.12
C ASP A 26 -26.15 6.47 -43.71
N PHE A 27 -26.46 6.91 -42.49
CA PHE A 27 -27.84 7.07 -42.03
C PHE A 27 -28.57 8.19 -42.78
N LEU A 28 -27.92 9.35 -42.96
CA LEU A 28 -28.48 10.46 -43.71
C LEU A 28 -28.67 10.12 -45.20
N ARG A 29 -27.89 9.16 -45.73
CA ARG A 29 -27.94 8.73 -47.13
C ARG A 29 -28.95 7.61 -47.40
N THR A 30 -29.17 6.70 -46.44
CA THR A 30 -29.96 5.47 -46.68
C THR A 30 -31.18 5.30 -45.79
N GLY A 31 -31.35 6.14 -44.75
CA GLY A 31 -32.45 6.06 -43.79
C GLY A 31 -32.45 4.80 -42.91
N LYS A 32 -31.45 3.91 -43.04
CA LYS A 32 -31.36 2.65 -42.31
C LYS A 32 -30.28 2.73 -41.23
N ILE A 33 -30.66 2.47 -39.98
CA ILE A 33 -29.70 2.28 -38.88
C ILE A 33 -29.20 0.85 -38.98
N ILE A 34 -28.00 0.65 -39.53
CA ILE A 34 -27.38 -0.66 -39.58
C ILE A 34 -26.86 -1.00 -38.17
N ARG A 35 -27.66 -1.75 -37.41
CA ARG A 35 -27.24 -2.30 -36.13
C ARG A 35 -26.46 -3.60 -36.40
N HIS A 36 -25.20 -3.49 -36.82
CA HIS A 36 -24.32 -4.67 -36.86
C HIS A 36 -24.21 -5.24 -35.43
N LYS A 37 -24.80 -6.42 -35.21
CA LYS A 37 -24.58 -7.21 -33.98
C LYS A 37 -23.10 -7.58 -33.80
N ASP A 38 -22.32 -7.56 -34.88
CA ASP A 38 -20.90 -7.95 -34.91
C ASP A 38 -19.96 -6.92 -34.24
N ASN A 39 -20.42 -5.70 -33.96
CA ASN A 39 -19.66 -4.70 -33.21
C ASN A 39 -19.84 -4.81 -31.68
N TRP A 40 -20.63 -5.78 -31.20
CA TRP A 40 -20.70 -6.06 -29.77
C TRP A 40 -19.57 -7.02 -29.40
N VAL A 41 -18.37 -6.49 -29.18
CA VAL A 41 -17.24 -7.26 -28.62
C VAL A 41 -17.60 -7.57 -27.16
N PRO A 42 -18.02 -8.81 -26.83
CA PRO A 42 -18.30 -9.21 -25.47
C PRO A 42 -16.97 -9.70 -24.89
N GLU A 43 -15.93 -8.86 -24.92
CA GLU A 43 -14.79 -9.09 -24.03
C GLU A 43 -15.34 -8.82 -22.63
N GLU A 44 -15.89 -9.89 -22.06
CA GLU A 44 -16.81 -9.88 -20.94
C GLU A 44 -16.22 -9.06 -19.81
N ARG A 45 -16.93 -7.98 -19.46
CA ARG A 45 -16.56 -7.20 -18.30
C ARG A 45 -16.87 -8.02 -17.04
N ARG A 46 -15.98 -8.96 -16.67
CA ARG A 46 -16.13 -9.80 -15.49
C ARG A 46 -15.96 -8.96 -14.22
N TYR A 47 -17.00 -8.95 -13.40
CA TYR A 47 -16.92 -8.44 -12.04
C TYR A 47 -16.14 -9.41 -11.16
N LEU A 48 -15.24 -8.87 -10.34
CA LEU A 48 -14.49 -9.66 -9.37
C LEU A 48 -15.25 -9.73 -8.05
N SER A 49 -15.17 -10.89 -7.40
CA SER A 49 -15.62 -11.05 -6.02
C SER A 49 -14.73 -10.27 -5.05
N TYR A 50 -15.26 -9.98 -3.86
CA TYR A 50 -14.49 -9.31 -2.81
C TYR A 50 -13.25 -10.12 -2.41
N GLN A 51 -13.38 -11.44 -2.36
CA GLN A 51 -12.28 -12.35 -2.03
C GLN A 51 -11.20 -12.33 -3.11
N GLU A 52 -11.57 -12.39 -4.39
CA GLU A 52 -10.62 -12.31 -5.51
C GLU A 52 -9.85 -10.97 -5.48
N VAL A 53 -10.54 -9.87 -5.16
CA VAL A 53 -9.91 -8.55 -5.03
C VAL A 53 -8.96 -8.51 -3.84
N ALA A 54 -9.34 -9.11 -2.72
CA ALA A 54 -8.50 -9.19 -1.52
C ALA A 54 -7.23 -9.99 -1.81
N GLU A 55 -7.34 -11.16 -2.43
CA GLU A 55 -6.21 -12.00 -2.81
C GLU A 55 -5.26 -11.28 -3.78
N ARG A 56 -5.80 -10.64 -4.83
CA ARG A 56 -4.99 -9.85 -5.77
C ARG A 56 -4.27 -8.69 -5.08
N THR A 57 -4.95 -8.02 -4.15
CA THR A 57 -4.39 -6.90 -3.39
C THR A 57 -3.31 -7.41 -2.43
N GLY A 58 -3.53 -8.54 -1.77
CA GLY A 58 -2.58 -9.21 -0.91
C GLY A 58 -1.28 -9.56 -1.63
N ARG A 59 -1.37 -10.23 -2.80
CA ARG A 59 -0.18 -10.53 -3.62
C ARG A 59 0.61 -9.29 -4.01
N ARG A 60 -0.06 -8.19 -4.34
CA ARG A 60 0.60 -6.91 -4.66
C ARG A 60 1.28 -6.28 -3.44
N LEU A 61 0.67 -6.41 -2.26
CA LEU A 61 1.22 -5.93 -1.00
C LEU A 61 2.43 -6.77 -0.58
N ASP A 62 2.38 -8.09 -0.72
CA ASP A 62 3.50 -8.98 -0.46
C ASP A 62 4.70 -8.66 -1.36
N ALA A 63 4.49 -8.57 -2.67
CA ALA A 63 5.55 -8.20 -3.61
C ALA A 63 6.16 -6.81 -3.31
N ALA A 64 5.33 -5.85 -2.91
CA ALA A 64 5.80 -4.53 -2.49
C ALA A 64 6.60 -4.59 -1.17
N GLY A 65 6.19 -5.44 -0.23
CA GLY A 65 6.91 -5.70 1.01
C GLY A 65 8.27 -6.34 0.76
N GLU A 66 8.34 -7.34 -0.13
CA GLU A 66 9.58 -8.01 -0.50
C GLU A 66 10.57 -7.03 -1.13
N GLN A 67 10.11 -6.28 -2.14
CA GLN A 67 10.93 -5.27 -2.78
C GLN A 67 11.42 -4.19 -1.80
N ALA A 68 10.59 -3.81 -0.83
CA ALA A 68 10.98 -2.83 0.18
C ALA A 68 12.02 -3.38 1.15
N HIS A 69 11.85 -4.63 1.61
CA HIS A 69 12.80 -5.32 2.47
C HIS A 69 14.17 -5.50 1.80
N ASP A 70 14.18 -5.94 0.54
CA ASP A 70 15.40 -6.12 -0.25
C ASP A 70 16.14 -4.79 -0.42
N ARG A 71 15.42 -3.71 -0.75
CA ARG A 71 16.01 -2.36 -0.87
C ARG A 71 16.62 -1.90 0.45
N LEU A 72 15.93 -2.11 1.57
CA LEU A 72 16.42 -1.71 2.89
C LEU A 72 17.73 -2.42 3.24
N ASN A 73 17.80 -3.74 3.03
CA ASN A 73 18.99 -4.52 3.37
C ASN A 73 20.13 -4.41 2.35
N SER A 74 19.83 -4.02 1.11
CA SER A 74 20.86 -3.74 0.10
C SER A 74 21.63 -2.44 0.36
N PHE A 75 21.13 -1.56 1.23
CA PHE A 75 21.73 -0.24 1.45
C PHE A 75 23.13 -0.29 2.09
N HIS A 76 23.28 -1.01 3.20
CA HIS A 76 24.56 -1.10 3.90
C HIS A 76 24.67 -2.39 4.73
N ARG A 77 25.84 -3.05 4.72
CA ARG A 77 26.06 -4.34 5.40
C ARG A 77 25.79 -4.31 6.91
N SER A 78 25.96 -3.16 7.56
CA SER A 78 25.70 -3.01 9.00
C SER A 78 24.22 -2.85 9.35
N ILE A 79 23.35 -2.61 8.36
CA ILE A 79 21.90 -2.52 8.53
C ILE A 79 21.33 -3.82 7.98
N GLN A 80 20.93 -4.71 8.89
CA GLN A 80 20.28 -5.97 8.56
C GLN A 80 18.99 -6.05 9.35
N LEU A 81 17.89 -5.79 8.66
CA LEU A 81 16.54 -5.78 9.20
C LEU A 81 15.89 -7.15 8.93
N PRO A 82 15.27 -7.78 9.96
CA PRO A 82 14.64 -9.09 9.81
C PRO A 82 13.47 -9.03 8.83
N LYS A 83 13.34 -10.07 7.98
CA LYS A 83 12.21 -10.18 7.03
C LYS A 83 10.96 -10.62 7.79
N MET A 84 9.96 -9.74 7.90
CA MET A 84 8.68 -10.06 8.54
C MET A 84 7.56 -9.54 7.64
N ILE A 85 7.27 -10.26 6.57
CA ILE A 85 6.32 -9.81 5.56
C ILE A 85 4.97 -10.46 5.80
N PHE A 86 3.97 -9.64 6.11
CA PHE A 86 2.59 -10.05 6.16
C PHE A 86 1.69 -8.91 5.73
N HIS A 87 0.67 -9.21 4.93
CA HIS A 87 -0.33 -8.22 4.53
C HIS A 87 -1.65 -8.41 5.27
N ARG A 88 -2.42 -7.35 5.34
CA ARG A 88 -3.82 -7.38 5.77
C ARG A 88 -4.65 -6.47 4.87
N THR A 89 -5.71 -7.02 4.30
CA THR A 89 -6.73 -6.27 3.56
C THR A 89 -7.86 -5.83 4.50
N LEU A 90 -8.59 -4.79 4.10
CA LEU A 90 -9.77 -4.32 4.84
C LEU A 90 -11.02 -5.06 4.35
N ASP A 91 -11.79 -5.67 5.24
CA ASP A 91 -12.94 -6.54 4.89
C ASP A 91 -13.99 -5.82 4.04
N ASP A 92 -14.33 -4.59 4.40
CA ASP A 92 -15.29 -3.76 3.65
C ASP A 92 -14.73 -3.21 2.33
N ARG A 93 -13.39 -3.14 2.22
CA ARG A 93 -12.66 -2.49 1.13
C ARG A 93 -11.47 -3.37 0.74
N PRO A 94 -11.69 -4.52 0.09
CA PRO A 94 -10.64 -5.51 -0.19
C PRO A 94 -9.53 -5.01 -1.12
N HIS A 95 -9.79 -3.93 -1.86
CA HIS A 95 -8.78 -3.23 -2.68
C HIS A 95 -7.80 -2.41 -1.85
N LEU A 96 -8.05 -2.25 -0.54
CA LEU A 96 -7.23 -1.50 0.39
C LEU A 96 -6.64 -2.43 1.43
N GLY A 97 -5.38 -2.19 1.76
CA GLY A 97 -4.65 -2.97 2.74
C GLY A 97 -3.28 -2.39 3.02
N TYR A 98 -2.61 -3.02 3.98
CA TYR A 98 -1.26 -2.68 4.38
C TYR A 98 -0.42 -3.93 4.52
N CYS A 99 0.89 -3.77 4.34
CA CYS A 99 1.92 -4.78 4.47
C CYS A 99 2.85 -4.38 5.61
N HIS A 100 3.05 -5.25 6.58
CA HIS A 100 4.19 -5.16 7.48
C HIS A 100 5.43 -5.66 6.72
N VAL A 101 6.52 -4.94 6.80
CA VAL A 101 7.77 -5.28 6.08
C VAL A 101 8.84 -5.79 7.03
N THR A 102 9.03 -5.09 8.14
CA THR A 102 10.06 -5.39 9.14
C THR A 102 9.71 -4.73 10.46
N ALA A 103 10.26 -5.27 11.54
CA ALA A 103 10.28 -4.66 12.85
C ALA A 103 11.67 -4.81 13.47
N SER A 104 12.07 -3.85 14.27
CA SER A 104 13.34 -3.87 14.98
C SER A 104 13.21 -3.06 16.26
N LYS A 105 14.33 -2.90 16.97
CA LYS A 105 14.42 -2.08 18.17
C LYS A 105 15.54 -1.08 18.00
N THR A 106 15.30 0.14 18.45
CA THR A 106 16.26 1.24 18.35
C THR A 106 16.27 1.99 19.66
N ARG A 107 17.47 2.29 20.15
CA ARG A 107 17.66 3.16 21.29
C ARG A 107 17.67 4.61 20.82
N PHE A 108 16.74 5.40 21.33
CA PHE A 108 16.74 6.84 21.12
C PHE A 108 17.47 7.52 22.28
N ALA A 109 17.96 8.76 22.07
CA ALA A 109 18.57 9.52 23.18
C ALA A 109 17.53 9.97 24.22
N GLN A 110 16.28 10.18 23.78
CA GLN A 110 15.19 10.74 24.57
C GLN A 110 14.21 9.68 25.10
N PHE A 111 14.26 8.46 24.58
CA PHE A 111 13.39 7.34 24.97
C PHE A 111 14.26 6.10 25.23
N ASP A 112 13.77 5.20 26.08
CA ASP A 112 14.36 3.86 26.25
C ASP A 112 14.34 3.06 24.95
N GLU A 113 14.73 1.79 24.99
CA GLU A 113 14.69 0.91 23.81
C GLU A 113 13.28 0.85 23.21
N VAL A 114 13.07 1.54 22.08
CA VAL A 114 11.79 1.58 21.38
C VAL A 114 11.77 0.46 20.34
N LYS A 115 10.84 -0.47 20.50
CA LYS A 115 10.51 -1.45 19.46
C LYS A 115 9.61 -0.77 18.44
N TRP A 116 9.86 -0.99 17.16
CA TRP A 116 9.10 -0.37 16.09
C TRP A 116 8.86 -1.33 14.94
N ALA A 117 7.79 -1.09 14.20
CA ALA A 117 7.43 -1.85 13.02
C ALA A 117 7.16 -0.90 11.84
N PHE A 118 7.61 -1.29 10.65
CA PHE A 118 7.49 -0.54 9.41
C PHE A 118 6.45 -1.18 8.49
N TYR A 119 5.58 -0.32 7.96
CA TYR A 119 4.44 -0.72 7.15
C TYR A 119 4.33 0.09 5.85
N ILE A 120 3.75 -0.56 4.83
CA ILE A 120 3.40 0.02 3.54
C ILE A 120 1.90 -0.19 3.33
N ALA A 121 1.13 0.88 3.18
CA ALA A 121 -0.28 0.83 2.82
C ALA A 121 -0.49 1.33 1.39
N ASN A 122 -1.51 0.78 0.73
CA ASN A 122 -1.94 1.25 -0.60
C ASN A 122 -3.00 2.36 -0.52
N PHE A 123 -3.15 2.97 0.65
CA PHE A 123 -4.01 4.11 0.94
C PHE A 123 -3.32 5.06 1.90
N MET A 124 -3.83 6.28 1.99
CA MET A 124 -3.43 7.25 3.01
C MET A 124 -4.52 7.33 4.09
N ALA A 125 -4.10 7.33 5.35
CA ALA A 125 -4.98 7.49 6.49
C ALA A 125 -4.31 8.25 7.62
N ASP A 126 -5.11 8.84 8.48
CA ASP A 126 -4.69 9.35 9.78
C ASP A 126 -4.67 8.18 10.76
N ILE A 127 -3.56 8.02 11.48
CA ILE A 127 -3.43 7.02 12.54
C ILE A 127 -3.82 7.73 13.84
N GLY A 128 -5.08 7.54 14.24
CA GLY A 128 -5.69 8.21 15.38
C GLY A 128 -5.34 7.56 16.73
N GLU A 129 -5.73 8.25 17.81
CA GLU A 129 -5.56 7.79 19.20
C GLU A 129 -6.66 6.80 19.65
N ASP A 130 -7.72 6.62 18.88
CA ASP A 130 -8.86 5.75 19.26
C ASP A 130 -8.63 4.27 18.89
N GLU A 131 -9.52 3.37 19.34
CA GLU A 131 -9.49 1.93 18.98
C GLU A 131 -9.49 1.67 17.47
N LYS A 132 -10.00 2.64 16.69
CA LYS A 132 -9.93 2.63 15.23
C LYS A 132 -8.61 3.25 14.79
N MET A 133 -7.61 2.40 14.60
CA MET A 133 -6.25 2.72 14.13
C MET A 133 -6.19 3.58 12.84
N ILE A 134 -7.27 3.67 12.05
CA ILE A 134 -7.31 4.30 10.73
C ILE A 134 -8.54 5.22 10.66
N SER A 135 -8.31 6.52 10.62
CA SER A 135 -9.32 7.56 10.34
C SER A 135 -9.00 8.31 9.05
N ASN A 136 -10.00 9.02 8.48
CA ASN A 136 -9.84 9.86 7.28
C ASN A 136 -9.15 9.18 6.07
N LEU A 137 -9.67 8.02 5.69
CA LEU A 137 -9.16 7.25 4.55
C LEU A 137 -9.24 8.04 3.24
N ARG A 138 -8.11 8.56 2.76
CA ARG A 138 -8.00 9.21 1.45
C ARG A 138 -7.65 8.16 0.40
N ARG A 139 -8.60 7.93 -0.52
CA ARG A 139 -8.49 6.90 -1.57
C ARG A 139 -7.61 7.32 -2.77
N ARG A 140 -7.29 8.61 -2.92
CA ARG A 140 -6.60 9.12 -4.12
C ARG A 140 -5.09 8.96 -4.00
N GLY A 141 -4.59 7.88 -4.60
CA GLY A 141 -3.36 7.89 -5.40
C GLY A 141 -2.02 7.82 -4.68
N SER A 142 -1.95 7.86 -3.34
CA SER A 142 -0.67 7.74 -2.63
C SER A 142 -0.59 6.48 -1.79
N ARG A 143 0.49 5.72 -2.00
CA ARG A 143 0.96 4.74 -1.01
C ARG A 143 1.36 5.51 0.26
N MET A 144 1.10 4.93 1.41
CA MET A 144 1.52 5.46 2.69
C MET A 144 2.59 4.55 3.28
N TYR A 145 3.70 5.15 3.67
CA TYR A 145 4.78 4.51 4.40
C TYR A 145 4.77 5.05 5.82
N PHE A 146 4.74 4.15 6.80
CA PHE A 146 4.68 4.58 8.19
C PHE A 146 5.38 3.58 9.10
N ALA A 147 5.92 4.09 10.19
CA ALA A 147 6.43 3.26 11.27
C ALA A 147 5.72 3.61 12.56
N VAL A 148 5.36 2.57 13.31
CA VAL A 148 4.73 2.69 14.63
C VAL A 148 5.63 2.07 15.68
N ALA A 149 5.65 2.68 16.85
CA ALA A 149 6.23 2.09 18.03
C ALA A 149 5.32 0.98 18.56
N MET A 150 5.92 -0.09 19.04
CA MET A 150 5.25 -1.29 19.48
C MET A 150 5.65 -1.57 20.93
N GLN A 151 4.69 -1.99 21.75
CA GLN A 151 4.93 -2.52 23.09
C GLN A 151 4.35 -3.93 23.19
N PRO A 152 4.98 -4.83 23.98
CA PRO A 152 4.36 -6.09 24.32
C PRO A 152 3.09 -5.81 25.15
N ASP A 153 1.98 -6.45 24.77
CA ASP A 153 0.76 -6.51 25.56
C ASP A 153 0.80 -7.81 26.39
N ASP A 154 1.03 -7.65 27.69
CA ASP A 154 1.19 -8.75 28.64
C ASP A 154 -0.10 -9.57 28.78
N GLU A 155 -1.27 -8.98 28.53
CA GLU A 155 -2.56 -9.67 28.66
C GLU A 155 -2.89 -10.52 27.43
N ARG A 156 -2.57 -10.02 26.23
CA ARG A 156 -2.99 -10.65 24.97
C ARG A 156 -1.89 -11.39 24.23
N LYS A 157 -0.65 -11.38 24.74
CA LYS A 157 0.56 -11.86 24.03
C LYS A 157 0.66 -11.29 22.61
N LYS A 158 0.15 -10.09 22.39
CA LYS A 158 0.14 -9.39 21.10
C LYS A 158 1.06 -8.19 21.18
N LEU A 159 1.64 -7.78 20.06
CA LEU A 159 2.33 -6.49 19.99
C LEU A 159 1.26 -5.42 19.74
N THR A 160 1.08 -4.52 20.71
CA THR A 160 0.18 -3.36 20.57
C THR A 160 1.00 -2.11 20.26
N ILE A 161 0.34 -1.05 19.78
CA ILE A 161 1.01 0.21 19.49
C ILE A 161 1.32 0.90 20.82
N ASP A 162 2.58 1.34 20.98
CA ASP A 162 2.99 2.12 22.15
C ASP A 162 2.56 3.59 21.98
N ARG A 163 1.44 3.94 22.61
CA ARG A 163 0.86 5.29 22.58
C ARG A 163 1.60 6.29 23.47
N LYS A 164 2.52 5.84 24.35
CA LYS A 164 3.36 6.76 25.13
C LYS A 164 4.28 7.58 24.22
N ILE A 165 4.58 7.05 23.03
CA ILE A 165 5.40 7.72 22.02
C ILE A 165 4.51 8.63 21.18
N ARG A 166 4.60 9.95 21.42
CA ARG A 166 3.90 11.00 20.66
C ARG A 166 2.36 10.90 20.67
N GLY A 167 1.76 10.27 21.68
CA GLY A 167 0.31 10.13 21.86
C GLY A 167 -0.34 9.04 21.01
N ASN A 168 0.06 8.91 19.74
CA ASN A 168 -0.50 7.93 18.80
C ASN A 168 0.44 6.77 18.43
N GLY A 169 1.67 6.77 18.95
CA GLY A 169 2.68 5.76 18.67
C GLY A 169 3.28 5.83 17.26
N VAL A 170 2.99 6.87 16.47
CA VAL A 170 3.52 7.02 15.11
C VAL A 170 4.88 7.68 15.16
N ILE A 171 5.90 6.95 14.70
CA ILE A 171 7.27 7.46 14.60
C ILE A 171 7.39 8.39 13.39
N PHE A 172 6.92 7.92 12.23
CA PHE A 172 6.79 8.74 11.04
C PHE A 172 5.67 8.22 10.14
N ARG A 173 5.18 9.11 9.27
CA ARG A 173 4.23 8.81 8.20
C ARG A 173 4.57 9.69 7.00
N THR A 174 4.66 9.10 5.81
CA THR A 174 4.94 9.82 4.55
C THR A 174 4.35 9.09 3.36
N SER A 175 4.11 9.81 2.26
CA SER A 175 3.80 9.21 0.96
C SER A 175 5.03 9.10 0.05
N ASP A 176 6.13 9.76 0.39
CA ASP A 176 7.36 9.75 -0.40
C ASP A 176 8.22 8.52 -0.04
N PRO A 177 8.47 7.60 -0.99
CA PRO A 177 9.29 6.43 -0.75
C PRO A 177 10.75 6.76 -0.38
N LYS A 178 11.32 7.88 -0.85
CA LYS A 178 12.70 8.28 -0.51
C LYS A 178 12.79 8.71 0.95
N VAL A 179 11.84 9.54 1.39
CA VAL A 179 11.73 9.96 2.79
C VAL A 179 11.46 8.75 3.69
N ALA A 180 10.61 7.82 3.26
CA ALA A 180 10.36 6.59 3.99
C ALA A 180 11.63 5.76 4.17
N LEU A 181 12.37 5.53 3.08
CA LEU A 181 13.63 4.78 3.10
C LEU A 181 14.63 5.43 4.07
N LYS A 182 14.85 6.75 3.94
CA LYS A 182 15.74 7.51 4.82
C LYS A 182 15.36 7.35 6.29
N ASN A 183 14.07 7.50 6.62
CA ASN A 183 13.59 7.38 7.99
C ASN A 183 13.78 5.97 8.55
N VAL A 184 13.47 4.92 7.79
CA VAL A 184 13.67 3.53 8.25
C VAL A 184 15.16 3.21 8.42
N LEU A 185 16.02 3.68 7.52
CA LEU A 185 17.46 3.50 7.65
C LEU A 185 18.01 4.22 8.89
N LEU A 186 17.52 5.43 9.19
CA LEU A 186 17.88 6.14 10.43
C LEU A 186 17.46 5.36 11.68
N LEU A 187 16.30 4.70 11.64
CA LEU A 187 15.87 3.80 12.71
C LEU A 187 16.80 2.58 12.83
N GLY A 188 17.22 1.99 11.71
CA GLY A 188 18.13 0.85 11.69
C GLY A 188 19.60 1.18 11.99
N ALA A 189 19.99 2.45 11.95
CA ALA A 189 21.37 2.87 12.10
C ALA A 189 21.85 2.82 13.57
N ARG A 190 22.90 2.02 13.79
CA ARG A 190 23.49 1.77 15.12
C ARG A 190 24.44 2.87 15.60
N ASN A 191 25.11 3.56 14.69
CA ASN A 191 26.19 4.51 14.99
C ASN A 191 25.90 5.89 14.38
N GLU A 192 26.36 6.96 15.01
CA GLU A 192 26.11 8.34 14.54
C GLU A 192 26.73 8.61 13.16
N LYS A 193 27.95 8.11 12.90
CA LYS A 193 28.59 8.21 11.57
C LYS A 193 27.72 7.66 10.44
N LEU A 194 27.01 6.56 10.69
CA LEU A 194 26.12 5.97 9.70
C LEU A 194 24.84 6.80 9.53
N ARG A 195 24.35 7.41 10.62
CA ARG A 195 23.23 8.34 10.56
C ARG A 195 23.58 9.57 9.74
N ASP A 196 24.80 10.09 9.84
CA ASP A 196 25.25 11.24 9.05
C ASP A 196 25.29 10.92 7.56
N VAL A 197 25.77 9.73 7.18
CA VAL A 197 25.72 9.24 5.78
C VAL A 197 24.28 9.11 5.28
N ILE A 198 23.35 8.66 6.12
CA ILE A 198 21.94 8.56 5.73
C ILE A 198 21.29 9.95 5.64
N ARG A 199 21.70 10.91 6.47
CA ARG A 199 21.17 12.28 6.45
C ARG A 199 21.55 13.03 5.17
N SER A 200 22.67 12.71 4.54
CA SER A 200 23.13 13.36 3.30
C SER A 200 22.45 12.84 2.01
N LEU A 201 21.63 11.79 2.09
CA LEU A 201 20.75 11.31 1.01
C LEU A 201 19.49 12.16 0.84
#